data_AF-A0A920NPX6-F1
#
_entry.id   AF-A0A920NPX6-F1
#
_cell.length_a   1.000
_cell.length_b   1.000
_cell.length_c   1.000
_cell.angle_alpha   90.00
_cell.angle_beta   90.00
_cell.angle_gamma   90.00
#
_symmetry.space_group_name_H-M   'P 1'
#
loop_
_entity.id
_entity.type
_entity.pdbx_description
1 polymer ?
#
loop_
_entity_poly.entity_id
_entity_poly.type
_entity_poly.pdbx_seq_one_letter_code
_entity_poly.pdbx_strand_id
1 'polypeptide(L)'
;MVEILLNYGRDVISLGIVPTPTVQFMVERTDAVAGVVITASHNPIEWNGLKFIRGDGTFFRPDECDILFSVVDEGVEIPNHDIEQVQPLWMLMLSRNILSK
;
A
#
# COMPACT_ATOMS: atom_id res chain seq x y z
N MET A 1 4.03 -7.71 -1.94
CA MET A 1 3.36 -6.59 -1.23
C MET A 1 2.05 -7.02 -0.60
N VAL A 2 1.05 -7.47 -1.37
CA VAL A 2 -0.24 -8.00 -0.84
C VAL A 2 0.00 -8.99 0.30
N GLU A 3 0.76 -10.03 0.01
CA GLU A 3 1.16 -11.09 0.93
C GLU A 3 1.76 -10.58 2.25
N ILE A 4 2.74 -9.69 2.17
CA ILE A 4 3.37 -9.08 3.35
C ILE A 4 2.33 -8.32 4.18
N LEU A 5 1.44 -7.58 3.54
CA LEU A 5 0.41 -6.81 4.24
C LEU A 5 -0.63 -7.72 4.91
N LEU A 6 -1.04 -8.80 4.24
CA LEU A 6 -1.90 -9.84 4.81
C LEU A 6 -1.25 -10.50 6.04
N ASN A 7 0.03 -10.84 5.96
CA ASN A 7 0.78 -11.44 7.07
C ASN A 7 0.85 -10.52 8.30
N TYR A 8 0.86 -9.21 8.10
CA TYR A 8 0.82 -8.21 9.16
C TYR A 8 -0.61 -7.88 9.62
N GLY A 9 -1.60 -8.68 9.23
CA GLY A 9 -2.99 -8.54 9.64
C GLY A 9 -3.67 -7.33 9.01
N ARG A 10 -3.32 -6.98 7.78
CA ARG A 10 -4.07 -5.99 6.99
C ARG A 10 -4.89 -6.71 5.95
N ASP A 11 -6.20 -6.45 5.95
CA ASP A 11 -7.04 -6.84 4.82
C ASP A 11 -6.67 -5.98 3.61
N VAL A 12 -6.56 -6.61 2.45
CA VAL A 12 -6.11 -5.95 1.23
C VAL A 12 -7.17 -6.04 0.14
N ILE A 13 -7.65 -4.90 -0.35
CA ILE A 13 -8.57 -4.84 -1.50
C ILE A 13 -7.76 -4.47 -2.74
N SER A 14 -7.75 -5.35 -3.73
CA SER A 14 -7.12 -5.06 -5.02
C SER A 14 -8.08 -4.30 -5.93
N LEU A 15 -7.65 -3.14 -6.44
CA LEU A 15 -8.45 -2.31 -7.35
C LEU A 15 -8.13 -2.56 -8.83
N GLY A 16 -7.12 -3.36 -9.15
CA GLY A 16 -6.68 -3.59 -10.52
C GLY A 16 -6.02 -2.35 -11.15
N ILE A 17 -6.21 -2.15 -12.45
CA ILE A 17 -5.69 -0.97 -13.17
C ILE A 17 -6.70 0.17 -13.04
N VAL A 18 -6.41 1.14 -12.19
CA VAL A 18 -7.21 2.36 -12.06
C VAL A 18 -6.32 3.60 -11.96
N PRO A 19 -6.82 4.79 -12.30
CA PRO A 19 -6.10 6.03 -12.05
C PRO A 19 -5.77 6.23 -10.56
N THR A 20 -4.66 6.92 -10.26
CA THR A 20 -4.32 7.35 -8.89
C THR A 20 -5.47 8.05 -8.15
N PRO A 21 -6.23 9.00 -8.75
CA PRO A 21 -7.34 9.64 -8.05
C PRO A 21 -8.47 8.68 -7.68
N THR A 22 -8.63 7.54 -8.37
CA THR A 22 -9.61 6.51 -7.98
C THR A 22 -9.25 5.91 -6.63
N VAL A 23 -7.96 5.66 -6.37
CA VAL A 23 -7.52 5.14 -5.07
C VAL A 23 -7.72 6.16 -3.97
N GLN A 24 -7.36 7.43 -4.23
CA GLN A 24 -7.58 8.52 -3.27
C GLN A 24 -9.05 8.63 -2.87
N PHE A 25 -9.94 8.63 -3.87
CA PHE A 25 -11.38 8.68 -3.67
C PHE A 25 -11.90 7.46 -2.91
N MET A 26 -11.45 6.25 -3.25
CA MET A 26 -11.89 5.03 -2.58
C MET A 26 -11.41 4.98 -1.13
N VAL A 27 -10.17 5.42 -0.83
CA VAL A 27 -9.67 5.50 0.54
C VAL A 27 -10.52 6.46 1.37
N GLU A 28 -10.80 7.66 0.87
CA GLU A 28 -11.62 8.67 1.57
C GLU A 28 -13.08 8.20 1.81
N ARG A 29 -13.62 7.36 0.91
CA ARG A 29 -15.03 6.94 0.91
C ARG A 29 -15.30 5.60 1.58
N THR A 30 -14.28 4.91 2.07
CA THR A 30 -14.40 3.58 2.68
C THR A 30 -13.68 3.55 4.03
N ASP A 31 -13.76 2.44 4.73
CA ASP A 31 -13.03 2.23 5.99
C ASP A 31 -11.54 1.87 5.78
N ALA A 32 -11.00 2.15 4.60
CA ALA A 32 -9.59 1.91 4.31
C ALA A 32 -8.70 2.88 5.10
N VAL A 33 -7.64 2.35 5.69
CA VAL A 33 -6.69 3.13 6.50
C VAL A 33 -5.62 3.80 5.64
N ALA A 34 -5.38 3.27 4.44
CA ALA A 34 -4.40 3.77 3.48
C ALA A 34 -4.60 3.14 2.09
N GLY A 35 -3.95 3.72 1.08
CA GLY A 35 -3.83 3.16 -0.27
C GLY A 35 -2.39 3.12 -0.75
N VAL A 36 -2.06 2.16 -1.61
CA VAL A 36 -0.76 2.09 -2.29
C VAL A 36 -0.98 2.00 -3.79
N VAL A 37 -0.34 2.90 -4.53
CA VAL A 37 -0.39 2.95 -6.00
C VAL A 37 0.98 2.57 -6.55
N ILE A 38 1.02 1.55 -7.40
CA ILE A 38 2.20 1.17 -8.15
C ILE A 38 2.15 1.90 -9.50
N THR A 39 2.98 2.93 -9.67
CA THR A 39 3.02 3.70 -10.92
C THR A 39 4.30 4.52 -11.05
N ALA A 40 4.77 4.65 -12.29
CA ALA A 40 5.80 5.62 -12.69
C ALA A 40 5.19 6.95 -13.19
N SER A 41 3.87 7.12 -13.09
CA SER A 41 3.13 8.27 -13.61
C SER A 41 3.31 8.45 -15.12
N HIS A 42 4.17 9.37 -15.55
CA HIS A 42 4.50 9.65 -16.95
C HIS A 42 5.88 9.14 -17.35
N ASN A 43 6.60 8.51 -16.42
CA ASN A 43 7.91 7.97 -16.72
C ASN A 43 7.78 6.78 -17.70
N PRO A 44 8.83 6.52 -18.49
CA PRO A 44 8.86 5.36 -19.38
C PRO A 44 8.60 4.02 -18.67
N ILE A 45 8.23 3.00 -19.44
CA ILE A 45 7.73 1.70 -18.94
C ILE A 45 8.75 0.91 -18.10
N GLU A 46 10.04 1.17 -18.29
CA GLU A 46 11.10 0.56 -17.49
C GLU A 46 11.14 1.07 -16.05
N TRP A 47 10.46 2.19 -15.77
CA TRP A 47 10.36 2.76 -14.43
C TRP A 47 9.10 2.30 -13.72
N ASN A 48 9.17 2.21 -12.40
CA ASN A 48 8.01 2.05 -11.55
C ASN A 48 8.25 2.76 -10.20
N GLY A 49 7.20 2.93 -9.42
CA GLY A 49 7.27 3.61 -8.14
C GLY A 49 6.09 3.27 -7.26
N LEU A 50 6.23 3.56 -5.97
CA LEU A 50 5.16 3.45 -4.99
C LEU A 50 4.71 4.85 -4.58
N LYS A 51 3.40 5.10 -4.62
CA LYS A 51 2.79 6.28 -4.00
C LYS A 51 1.94 5.81 -2.83
N PHE A 52 2.14 6.42 -1.67
CA PHE A 52 1.42 6.12 -0.44
C PHE A 52 0.34 7.17 -0.20
N ILE A 53 -0.88 6.69 0.02
CA ILE A 53 -2.08 7.49 0.26
C ILE A 53 -2.52 7.24 1.69
N ARG A 54 -2.75 8.32 2.44
CA ARG A 54 -3.25 8.35 3.81
C ARG A 54 -4.75 8.05 3.85
N GLY A 55 -5.27 7.69 5.02
CA GLY A 55 -6.70 7.44 5.24
C GLY A 55 -7.64 8.62 4.95
N ASP A 56 -7.11 9.84 4.84
CA ASP A 56 -7.86 11.03 4.41
C ASP A 56 -7.86 11.23 2.87
N GLY A 57 -7.34 10.27 2.10
CA GLY A 57 -7.25 10.32 0.64
C GLY A 57 -6.09 11.17 0.10
N THR A 58 -5.31 11.82 0.96
CA THR A 58 -4.15 12.63 0.55
C THR A 58 -2.86 11.81 0.49
N PHE A 59 -1.84 12.28 -0.22
CA PHE A 59 -0.53 11.64 -0.20
C PHE A 59 0.18 11.82 1.15
N PHE A 60 1.13 10.94 1.43
CA PHE A 60 2.06 11.11 2.55
C PHE A 60 2.69 12.50 2.52
N ARG A 61 2.80 13.10 3.70
CA ARG A 61 3.49 14.37 3.92
C ARG A 61 5.01 14.15 3.94
N PRO A 62 5.81 15.22 3.76
CA PRO A 62 7.27 15.09 3.78
C PRO A 62 7.83 14.41 5.03
N ASP A 63 7.31 14.76 6.21
CA ASP A 63 7.70 14.17 7.50
C ASP A 63 7.34 12.67 7.60
N GLU A 64 6.21 12.26 7.04
CA GLU A 64 5.80 10.85 6.98
C GLU A 64 6.69 10.04 6.02
N CYS A 65 7.13 10.66 4.92
CA CYS A 65 8.12 10.07 4.01
C CYS A 65 9.48 9.91 4.69
N ASP A 66 9.95 10.92 5.44
CA ASP A 66 11.23 10.86 6.14
C ASP A 66 11.25 9.70 7.17
N ILE A 67 10.15 9.52 7.92
CA ILE A 67 9.98 8.40 8.83
C ILE A 67 10.03 7.06 8.07
N LEU A 68 9.30 6.96 6.95
CA LEU A 68 9.29 5.76 6.12
C LEU A 68 10.71 5.40 5.65
N PHE A 69 11.48 6.37 5.17
CA PHE A 69 12.84 6.12 4.70
C PHE A 69 13.77 5.70 5.84
N SER A 70 13.68 6.32 7.02
CA SER A 70 14.45 5.91 8.20
C SER A 70 14.22 4.44 8.55
N VAL A 71 12.95 4.01 8.59
CA VAL A 71 12.60 2.62 8.92
C VAL A 71 13.13 1.64 7.86
N VAL A 72 13.12 2.03 6.59
CA VAL A 72 13.69 1.21 5.51
C VAL A 72 15.21 1.10 5.63
N ASP A 73 15.89 2.21 5.89
CA ASP A 73 17.35 2.28 6.01
C ASP A 73 17.87 1.53 7.25
N GLU A 74 17.08 1.48 8.32
CA GLU A 74 17.34 0.67 9.52
C GLU A 74 17.27 -0.85 9.23
N GLY A 75 16.73 -1.26 8.09
CA GLY A 75 16.77 -2.65 7.64
C GLY A 75 15.90 -3.58 8.49
N VAL A 76 14.72 -3.12 8.91
CA VAL A 76 13.80 -3.91 9.74
C VAL A 76 13.55 -5.28 9.12
N GLU A 77 13.97 -6.34 9.82
CA GLU A 77 13.69 -7.71 9.40
C GLU A 77 12.18 -7.97 9.49
N ILE A 78 11.61 -8.32 8.34
CA ILE A 78 10.22 -8.76 8.23
C ILE A 78 10.22 -10.26 8.53
N PRO A 79 9.52 -10.73 9.59
CA PRO A 79 9.47 -12.15 9.90
C PRO A 79 8.95 -12.94 8.69
N ASN A 80 9.71 -13.95 8.26
CA ASN A 80 9.25 -14.87 7.23
C ASN A 80 8.01 -15.64 7.74
N HIS A 81 6.94 -15.59 6.96
CA HIS A 81 5.81 -16.49 7.10
C HIS A 81 5.67 -17.25 5.80
N ASP A 82 5.51 -18.56 5.89
CA ASP A 82 5.26 -19.44 4.76
C ASP A 82 3.91 -19.05 4.13
N ILE A 83 3.93 -18.58 2.89
CA ILE A 83 2.70 -18.33 2.13
C ILE A 83 2.76 -19.12 0.83
N GLU A 84 1.72 -19.90 0.56
CA GLU A 84 1.52 -20.54 -0.72
C GLU A 84 1.15 -19.51 -1.80
N GLN A 85 1.74 -19.70 -2.97
CA GLN A 85 1.74 -18.89 -4.20
C GLN A 85 0.49 -18.01 -4.45
N VAL A 86 0.71 -16.70 -4.64
CA VAL A 86 -0.30 -15.78 -5.20
C VAL A 86 0.20 -15.09 -6.48
N GLN A 87 -0.71 -14.95 -7.44
CA GLN A 87 -0.52 -14.32 -8.76
C GLN A 87 -0.19 -12.81 -8.65
N PRO A 88 0.48 -12.19 -9.65
CA PRO A 88 0.88 -10.78 -9.57
C PRO A 88 -0.33 -9.81 -9.63
N LEU A 89 -0.39 -8.83 -8.72
CA LEU A 89 -1.51 -7.87 -8.58
C LEU A 89 -1.01 -6.42 -8.40
N TRP A 90 -1.73 -5.42 -8.96
CA TRP A 90 -1.14 -4.10 -9.25
C TRP A 90 -1.63 -2.86 -8.46
N MET A 91 -2.70 -2.85 -7.68
CA MET A 91 -3.06 -1.67 -6.84
C MET A 91 -3.87 -2.10 -5.63
N LEU A 92 -3.57 -1.58 -4.44
CA LEU A 92 -4.05 -2.11 -3.15
C LEU A 92 -4.62 -1.04 -2.22
N MET A 93 -5.73 -1.34 -1.54
CA MET A 93 -6.22 -0.61 -0.35
C MET A 93 -6.04 -1.47 0.89
N LEU A 94 -5.77 -0.84 2.04
CA LEU A 94 -5.61 -1.53 3.32
C LEU A 94 -6.81 -1.28 4.23
N SER A 95 -7.45 -2.33 4.73
CA SER A 95 -8.58 -2.28 5.68
C SER A 95 -8.14 -2.68 7.11
N ARG A 96 -8.95 -2.31 8.12
CA ARG A 96 -8.73 -2.66 9.53
C ARG A 96 -8.84 -4.17 9.78
N ASN A 97 -8.08 -4.65 10.76
CA ASN A 97 -8.00 -6.05 11.18
C ASN A 97 -9.21 -6.46 12.06
N ILE A 98 -9.72 -7.69 11.89
CA ILE A 98 -10.89 -8.25 12.64
C ILE A 98 -10.50 -8.80 14.03
N LEU A 99 -9.20 -8.83 14.37
CA LEU A 99 -8.73 -9.39 15.66
C LEU A 99 -8.83 -8.46 16.88
N SER A 100 -9.35 -7.23 16.76
CA SER A 100 -9.82 -6.48 17.93
C SER A 100 -11.33 -6.38 17.91
N LYS A 101 -11.98 -7.30 18.64
CA LYS A 101 -13.31 -7.06 19.20
C LYS A 101 -13.25 -5.94 20.22
#